data_AF-A0A4U7D1V0-F1
#
_entry.id   AF-A0A4U7D1V0-F1
#
_cell.length_a   1.000
_cell.length_b   1.000
_cell.length_c   1.000
_cell.angle_alpha   90.00
_cell.angle_beta   90.00
_cell.angle_gamma   90.00
#
_symmetry.space_group_name_H-M   'P 1'
#
loop_
_entity.id
_entity.type
_entity.pdbx_description
1 polymer ?
#
loop_
_entity_poly.entity_id
_entity_poly.type
_entity_poly.pdbx_seq_one_letter_code
_entity_poly.pdbx_strand_id
1 'polypeptide(L)'
;MITWQQCSVTWWRDMGAGVVAAAVALAASLLYLLVAMVAPLRLSPDAQYWVGYAPQFAFVSGFVLGAVVWRRVASRVSTPKQGAFVGSAMGLGIVTLVPTLAGVYVLLFPLLLSVVTGQGLQYAVQLYPEPLWTAVDVTRTVATAWSPLVGALLVPLGAVAGWASQRRRLLSGH
;
A
#
# COMPACT_ATOMS: atom_id res chain seq x y z
N MET A 1 -22.15 -25.62 13.71
CA MET A 1 -21.75 -25.60 12.28
C MET A 1 -21.96 -24.26 11.58
N ILE A 2 -22.99 -23.47 11.92
CA ILE A 2 -23.29 -22.17 11.28
C ILE A 2 -22.18 -21.11 11.50
N THR A 3 -21.52 -21.12 12.66
CA THR A 3 -20.44 -20.16 13.00
C THR A 3 -19.18 -20.34 12.15
N TRP A 4 -18.83 -21.57 11.78
CA TRP A 4 -17.65 -21.86 10.95
C TRP A 4 -17.83 -21.46 9.49
N GLN A 5 -19.02 -21.69 8.92
CA GLN A 5 -19.35 -21.25 7.55
C GLN A 5 -19.45 -19.73 7.44
N GLN A 6 -19.99 -19.03 8.44
CA GLN A 6 -20.02 -17.57 8.43
C GLN A 6 -18.63 -16.96 8.60
N CYS A 7 -17.77 -17.57 9.42
CA CYS A 7 -16.39 -17.13 9.61
C CYS A 7 -15.54 -17.35 8.34
N SER A 8 -15.73 -18.46 7.62
CA SER A 8 -15.02 -18.70 6.36
C SER A 8 -15.47 -17.74 5.26
N VAL A 9 -16.79 -17.54 5.06
CA VAL A 9 -17.32 -16.64 4.02
C VAL A 9 -16.87 -15.20 4.22
N THR A 10 -16.84 -14.73 5.47
CA THR A 10 -16.33 -13.39 5.80
C THR A 10 -14.83 -13.28 5.53
N TRP A 11 -14.05 -14.28 5.92
CA TRP A 11 -12.61 -14.32 5.66
C TRP A 11 -12.27 -14.31 4.16
N TRP A 12 -12.97 -15.08 3.33
CA TRP A 12 -12.80 -15.08 1.88
C TRP A 12 -13.16 -13.73 1.25
N ARG A 13 -14.20 -13.06 1.75
CA ARG A 13 -14.62 -11.74 1.26
C ARG A 13 -13.61 -10.65 1.62
N ASP A 14 -13.02 -10.71 2.80
CA ASP A 14 -11.99 -9.78 3.25
C ASP A 14 -10.67 -9.98 2.48
N MET A 15 -10.27 -11.24 2.26
CA MET A 15 -9.17 -11.61 1.38
C MET A 15 -9.39 -11.07 -0.04
N GLY A 16 -10.61 -11.22 -0.59
CA GLY A 16 -10.96 -10.70 -1.91
C GLY A 16 -10.85 -9.17 -2.00
N ALA A 17 -11.28 -8.43 -0.98
CA ALA A 17 -11.12 -6.98 -0.94
C ALA A 17 -9.64 -6.57 -0.84
N GLY A 18 -8.85 -7.29 -0.06
CA GLY A 18 -7.40 -7.15 0.00
C GLY A 18 -6.74 -7.34 -1.38
N VAL A 19 -7.07 -8.43 -2.07
CA VAL A 19 -6.52 -8.73 -3.40
C VAL A 19 -6.90 -7.66 -4.42
N VAL A 20 -8.15 -7.19 -4.43
CA VAL A 20 -8.58 -6.12 -5.34
C VAL A 20 -7.85 -4.81 -5.06
N ALA A 21 -7.74 -4.41 -3.79
CA ALA A 21 -7.01 -3.19 -3.41
C ALA A 21 -5.51 -3.30 -3.77
N ALA A 22 -4.90 -4.46 -3.55
CA ALA A 22 -3.53 -4.75 -3.93
C ALA A 22 -3.31 -4.67 -5.44
N ALA A 23 -4.22 -5.26 -6.24
CA ALA A 23 -4.15 -5.23 -7.69
C ALA A 23 -4.32 -3.81 -8.24
N VAL A 24 -5.25 -3.02 -7.71
CA VAL A 24 -5.45 -1.62 -8.11
C VAL A 24 -4.22 -0.77 -7.74
N ALA A 25 -3.66 -0.95 -6.55
CA ALA A 25 -2.44 -0.26 -6.12
C ALA A 25 -1.23 -0.61 -6.99
N LEU A 26 -1.08 -1.89 -7.32
CA LEU A 26 -0.03 -2.36 -8.23
C LEU A 26 -0.22 -1.77 -9.63
N ALA A 27 -1.42 -1.82 -10.18
CA ALA A 27 -1.72 -1.28 -11.51
C ALA A 27 -1.45 0.23 -11.59
N ALA A 28 -1.89 1.00 -10.58
CA ALA A 28 -1.61 2.44 -10.52
C ALA A 28 -0.10 2.74 -10.45
N SER A 29 0.65 1.95 -9.68
CA SER A 29 2.11 2.08 -9.58
C SER A 29 2.83 1.70 -10.88
N LEU A 30 2.39 0.64 -11.57
CA LEU A 30 2.94 0.23 -12.86
C LEU A 30 2.64 1.24 -13.97
N LEU A 31 1.43 1.81 -13.99
CA LEU A 31 1.08 2.90 -14.89
C LEU A 31 2.00 4.11 -14.69
N TYR A 32 2.28 4.45 -13.43
CA TYR A 32 3.25 5.51 -13.13
C TYR A 32 4.65 5.20 -13.68
N LEU A 33 5.16 3.98 -13.49
CA LEU A 33 6.46 3.59 -14.06
C LEU A 33 6.47 3.68 -15.59
N LEU A 34 5.38 3.27 -16.24
CA LEU A 34 5.25 3.35 -17.69
C LEU A 34 5.26 4.80 -18.19
N VAL A 35 4.55 5.70 -17.49
CA VAL A 35 4.59 7.14 -17.78
C VAL A 35 5.99 7.71 -17.53
N ALA A 36 6.67 7.31 -16.46
CA ALA A 36 8.01 7.77 -16.13
C ALA A 36 9.07 7.32 -17.15
N MET A 37 8.85 6.21 -17.88
CA MET A 37 9.71 5.82 -19.01
C MET A 37 9.58 6.76 -20.21
N VAL A 38 8.39 7.33 -20.44
CA VAL A 38 8.10 8.20 -21.58
C VAL A 38 8.39 9.67 -21.26
N ALA A 39 8.14 10.08 -20.02
CA ALA A 39 8.41 11.41 -19.49
C ALA A 39 9.36 11.29 -18.29
N PRO A 40 10.67 11.10 -18.53
CA PRO A 40 11.63 10.86 -17.46
C PRO A 40 11.69 12.06 -16.53
N LEU A 41 11.25 11.84 -15.30
CA LEU A 41 11.57 12.73 -14.19
C LEU A 41 13.09 12.69 -14.01
N ARG A 42 13.73 13.86 -13.88
CA ARG A 42 15.17 13.99 -13.62
C ARG A 42 15.51 13.56 -12.19
N LEU A 43 15.25 12.29 -11.89
CA LEU A 43 15.53 11.65 -10.62
C LEU A 43 16.99 11.23 -10.56
N SER A 44 17.58 11.26 -9.37
CA SER A 44 18.88 10.64 -9.12
C SER A 44 18.81 9.12 -9.34
N PRO A 45 19.94 8.44 -9.58
CA PRO A 45 19.96 6.97 -9.71
C PRO A 45 19.35 6.24 -8.50
N ASP A 46 19.62 6.74 -7.30
CA ASP A 46 19.05 6.21 -6.06
C ASP A 46 17.52 6.40 -6.02
N ALA A 47 17.03 7.57 -6.41
CA ALA A 47 15.59 7.81 -6.50
C ALA A 47 14.90 6.93 -7.55
N GLN A 48 15.55 6.66 -8.69
CA GLN A 48 15.03 5.73 -9.70
C GLN A 48 14.95 4.29 -9.16
N TYR A 49 15.97 3.86 -8.41
CA TYR A 49 15.98 2.55 -7.77
C TYR A 49 14.78 2.40 -6.82
N TRP A 50 14.61 3.30 -5.85
CA TRP A 50 13.52 3.20 -4.86
C TRP A 50 12.13 3.37 -5.45
N VAL A 51 11.99 4.23 -6.45
CA VAL A 51 10.76 4.35 -7.24
C VAL A 51 10.43 3.04 -7.97
N GLY A 52 11.44 2.33 -8.49
CA GLY A 52 11.28 1.02 -9.12
C GLY A 52 10.77 -0.08 -8.18
N TYR A 53 11.07 0.01 -6.87
CA TYR A 53 10.57 -0.92 -5.86
C TYR A 53 9.20 -0.55 -5.27
N ALA A 54 8.75 0.70 -5.46
CA ALA A 54 7.46 1.18 -4.95
C ALA A 54 6.23 0.32 -5.34
N PRO A 55 6.13 -0.31 -6.54
CA PRO A 55 5.03 -1.22 -6.87
C PRO A 55 4.88 -2.41 -5.92
N GLN A 56 5.99 -2.98 -5.42
CA GLN A 56 5.94 -4.10 -4.49
C GLN A 56 5.35 -3.67 -3.15
N PHE A 57 5.80 -2.53 -2.62
CA PHE A 57 5.26 -1.95 -1.40
C PHE A 57 3.81 -1.50 -1.58
N ALA A 58 3.42 -1.03 -2.77
CA ALA A 58 2.04 -0.64 -3.09
C ALA A 58 1.10 -1.86 -3.07
N PHE A 59 1.55 -2.98 -3.61
CA PHE A 59 0.82 -4.24 -3.54
C PHE A 59 0.61 -4.68 -2.08
N VAL A 60 1.67 -4.73 -1.28
CA VAL A 60 1.59 -5.11 0.15
C VAL A 60 0.70 -4.16 0.93
N SER A 61 0.85 -2.86 0.73
CA SER A 61 0.03 -1.82 1.38
C SER A 61 -1.44 -1.96 1.02
N GLY A 62 -1.73 -2.16 -0.27
CA GLY A 62 -3.08 -2.37 -0.78
C GLY A 62 -3.72 -3.63 -0.20
N PHE A 63 -2.97 -4.73 -0.10
CA PHE A 63 -3.45 -5.97 0.50
C PHE A 63 -3.78 -5.79 1.99
N VAL A 64 -2.85 -5.25 2.77
CA VAL A 64 -3.01 -5.07 4.22
C VAL A 64 -4.16 -4.11 4.52
N LEU A 65 -4.20 -2.95 3.87
CA LEU A 65 -5.27 -1.98 4.09
C LEU A 65 -6.61 -2.50 3.56
N GLY A 66 -6.63 -3.13 2.39
CA GLY A 66 -7.84 -3.73 1.83
C GLY A 66 -8.42 -4.82 2.73
N ALA A 67 -7.60 -5.75 3.23
CA ALA A 67 -8.07 -6.83 4.09
C ALA A 67 -8.53 -6.32 5.48
N VAL A 68 -7.80 -5.37 6.07
CA VAL A 68 -8.06 -4.90 7.45
C VAL A 68 -9.15 -3.82 7.50
N VAL A 69 -9.04 -2.79 6.64
CA VAL A 69 -9.94 -1.63 6.66
C VAL A 69 -11.31 -2.02 6.09
N TRP A 70 -11.36 -2.81 5.02
CA TRP A 70 -12.64 -3.21 4.43
C TRP A 70 -13.52 -3.97 5.42
N ARG A 71 -12.97 -4.95 6.14
CA ARG A 71 -13.69 -5.71 7.16
C ARG A 71 -14.30 -4.79 8.23
N ARG A 72 -13.48 -3.88 8.76
CA ARG A 72 -13.86 -3.02 9.90
C ARG A 72 -14.84 -1.91 9.51
N VAL A 73 -14.74 -1.42 8.28
CA VAL A 73 -15.44 -0.19 7.87
C VAL A 73 -16.63 -0.50 6.97
N ALA A 74 -16.54 -1.47 6.05
CA ALA A 74 -17.65 -1.80 5.14
C ALA A 74 -18.88 -2.40 5.85
N SER A 75 -18.73 -2.87 7.10
CA SER A 75 -19.84 -3.28 7.97
C SER A 75 -20.57 -2.09 8.61
N ARG A 76 -19.95 -0.91 8.65
CA ARG A 76 -20.47 0.31 9.32
C ARG A 76 -20.96 1.37 8.33
N VAL A 77 -20.59 1.25 7.07
CA VAL A 77 -20.98 2.18 6.01
C VAL A 77 -22.36 1.82 5.47
N SER A 78 -23.27 2.78 5.47
CA SER A 78 -24.65 2.60 4.98
C SER A 78 -24.97 3.40 3.71
N THR A 79 -24.09 4.32 3.30
CA THR A 79 -24.36 5.22 2.16
C THR A 79 -23.23 5.23 1.12
N PRO A 80 -23.52 5.53 -0.16
CA PRO A 80 -22.50 5.63 -1.20
C PRO A 80 -21.48 6.73 -0.93
N LYS A 81 -21.90 7.84 -0.30
CA LYS A 81 -21.00 8.94 0.10
C LYS A 81 -19.96 8.48 1.11
N GLN A 82 -20.38 7.77 2.15
CA GLN A 82 -19.47 7.17 3.12
C GLN A 82 -18.58 6.10 2.47
N GLY A 83 -19.11 5.32 1.52
CA GLY A 83 -18.31 4.39 0.71
C GLY A 83 -17.18 5.08 -0.05
N ALA A 84 -17.50 6.20 -0.71
CA ALA A 84 -16.52 7.01 -1.42
C ALA A 84 -15.43 7.53 -0.47
N PHE A 85 -15.83 8.09 0.68
CA PHE A 85 -14.90 8.60 1.67
C PHE A 85 -13.91 7.53 2.17
N VAL A 86 -14.43 6.34 2.49
CA VAL A 86 -13.61 5.21 2.96
C VAL A 86 -12.67 4.74 1.86
N GLY A 87 -13.14 4.69 0.62
CA GLY A 87 -12.31 4.39 -0.54
C GLY A 87 -11.18 5.40 -0.75
N SER A 88 -11.46 6.70 -0.66
CA SER A 88 -10.44 7.76 -0.71
C SER A 88 -9.44 7.65 0.44
N ALA A 89 -9.92 7.42 1.67
CA ALA A 89 -9.07 7.27 2.85
C ALA A 89 -8.16 6.04 2.74
N MET A 90 -8.68 4.93 2.18
CA MET A 90 -7.88 3.73 1.91
C MET A 90 -6.80 4.01 0.86
N GLY A 91 -7.15 4.74 -0.21
CA GLY A 91 -6.19 5.19 -1.21
C GLY A 91 -5.09 6.06 -0.60
N LEU A 92 -5.46 7.06 0.20
CA LEU A 92 -4.51 7.91 0.92
C LEU A 92 -3.62 7.08 1.87
N GLY A 93 -4.22 6.12 2.59
CA GLY A 93 -3.49 5.20 3.45
C GLY A 93 -2.41 4.44 2.69
N ILE A 94 -2.73 3.87 1.53
CA ILE A 94 -1.76 3.17 0.67
C ILE A 94 -0.63 4.12 0.26
N VAL A 95 -0.97 5.33 -0.18
CA VAL A 95 0.00 6.34 -0.64
C VAL A 95 0.97 6.77 0.46
N THR A 96 0.51 6.81 1.72
CA THR A 96 1.35 7.12 2.90
C THR A 96 2.14 5.92 3.43
N LEU A 97 1.60 4.70 3.26
CA LEU A 97 2.22 3.49 3.80
C LEU A 97 3.42 3.04 2.95
N VAL A 98 3.37 3.24 1.64
CA VAL A 98 4.44 2.85 0.71
C VAL A 98 5.80 3.48 1.05
N PRO A 99 5.93 4.81 1.22
CA PRO A 99 7.19 5.42 1.64
C PRO A 99 7.68 4.94 3.01
N THR A 100 6.74 4.65 3.91
CA THR A 100 7.05 4.14 5.25
C THR A 100 7.64 2.73 5.16
N LEU A 101 7.03 1.84 4.37
CA LEU A 101 7.53 0.48 4.17
C LEU A 101 8.90 0.46 3.49
N ALA A 102 9.15 1.37 2.54
CA ALA A 102 10.47 1.49 1.91
C ALA A 102 11.55 1.90 2.93
N GLY A 103 11.28 2.89 3.78
CA GLY A 103 12.20 3.30 4.84
C GLY A 103 12.42 2.20 5.89
N VAL A 104 11.34 1.52 6.31
CA VAL A 104 11.42 0.40 7.25
C VAL A 104 12.25 -0.75 6.67
N TYR A 105 12.12 -1.05 5.37
CA TYR A 105 12.93 -2.05 4.71
C TYR A 105 14.42 -1.73 4.80
N VAL A 106 14.81 -0.48 4.52
CA VAL A 106 16.21 -0.02 4.65
C VAL A 106 16.71 -0.11 6.09
N LEU A 107 15.88 0.33 7.05
CA LEU A 107 16.21 0.26 8.46
C LEU A 107 16.45 -1.17 8.94
N LEU A 108 15.64 -2.11 8.46
CA LEU A 108 15.75 -3.53 8.81
C LEU A 108 16.83 -4.27 8.01
N PHE A 109 17.37 -3.67 6.95
CA PHE A 109 18.34 -4.31 6.07
C PHE A 109 19.60 -4.83 6.79
N PRO A 110 20.24 -4.07 7.71
CA PRO A 110 21.37 -4.58 8.50
C PRO A 110 21.03 -5.83 9.32
N LEU A 111 19.82 -5.90 9.88
CA LEU A 111 19.36 -7.05 10.65
C LEU A 111 19.12 -8.26 9.75
N LEU A 112 18.47 -8.05 8.60
CA LEU A 112 18.27 -9.10 7.60
C LEU A 112 19.60 -9.64 7.10
N LEU A 113 20.55 -8.75 6.80
CA LEU A 113 21.89 -9.13 6.36
C LEU A 113 22.59 -9.98 7.42
N SER A 114 22.58 -9.53 8.69
CA SER A 114 23.17 -10.24 9.81
C SER A 114 22.62 -11.66 9.97
N VAL A 115 21.29 -11.83 9.83
CA VAL A 115 20.65 -13.16 9.87
C VAL A 115 21.11 -14.03 8.71
N VAL A 116 21.14 -13.49 7.49
CA VAL A 116 21.51 -14.24 6.28
C VAL A 116 22.99 -14.62 6.27
N THR A 117 23.88 -13.76 6.77
CA THR A 117 25.32 -14.01 6.83
C THR A 117 25.76 -14.75 8.10
N GLY A 118 24.83 -15.08 8.99
CA GLY A 118 25.12 -15.71 10.28
C GLY A 118 25.92 -14.83 11.24
N GLN A 119 25.94 -13.51 11.01
CA GLN A 119 26.64 -12.57 11.89
C GLN A 119 25.75 -12.22 13.09
N GLY A 120 26.37 -11.97 14.25
CA GLY A 120 25.65 -11.67 15.48
C GLY A 120 24.99 -10.28 15.47
N LEU A 121 23.95 -10.09 16.28
CA LEU A 121 23.17 -8.84 16.35
C LEU A 121 24.03 -7.58 16.60
N GLN A 122 25.17 -7.74 17.29
CA GLN A 122 26.12 -6.64 17.52
C GLN A 122 26.68 -6.07 16.21
N TYR A 123 26.91 -6.91 15.20
CA TYR A 123 27.34 -6.46 13.88
C TYR A 123 26.29 -5.58 13.22
N ALA A 124 25.01 -5.96 13.28
CA ALA A 124 23.92 -5.16 12.73
C ALA A 124 23.79 -3.80 13.42
N VAL A 125 23.98 -3.74 14.75
CA VAL A 125 23.88 -2.51 15.54
C VAL A 125 25.06 -1.57 15.26
N GLN A 126 26.26 -2.09 15.01
CA GLN A 126 27.45 -1.28 14.69
C GLN A 126 27.33 -0.49 13.39
N LEU A 127 26.46 -0.93 12.47
CA LEU A 127 26.21 -0.21 11.22
C LEU A 127 25.39 1.07 11.43
N TYR A 128 24.76 1.26 12.60
CA TYR A 128 24.05 2.50 12.93
C TYR A 128 25.03 3.62 13.29
N PRO A 129 24.76 4.87 12.89
CA PRO A 129 23.45 5.41 12.50
C PRO A 129 23.19 5.52 10.99
N GLU A 130 24.11 5.14 10.10
CA GLU A 130 23.96 5.39 8.66
C GLU A 130 22.64 4.86 8.05
N PRO A 131 22.21 3.60 8.32
CA PRO A 131 20.94 3.07 7.83
C PRO A 131 19.71 3.88 8.24
N LEU A 132 19.78 4.60 9.37
CA LEU A 132 18.68 5.45 9.84
C LEU A 132 18.54 6.68 8.96
N TRP A 133 19.64 7.35 8.62
CA TRP A 133 19.61 8.51 7.72
C TRP A 133 19.20 8.11 6.31
N THR A 134 19.72 6.98 5.82
CA THR A 134 19.32 6.42 4.52
C THR A 134 17.83 6.09 4.50
N ALA A 135 17.28 5.50 5.57
CA ALA A 135 15.85 5.22 5.64
C ALA A 135 15.00 6.50 5.55
N VAL A 136 15.42 7.59 6.21
CA VAL A 136 14.74 8.90 6.13
C VAL A 136 14.78 9.45 4.70
N ASP A 137 15.95 9.40 4.04
CA ASP A 137 16.12 9.90 2.68
C ASP A 137 15.31 9.08 1.67
N VAL A 138 15.25 7.76 1.82
CA VAL A 138 14.43 6.87 1.00
C VAL A 138 12.95 7.16 1.20
N THR A 139 12.48 7.27 2.44
CA THR A 139 11.09 7.63 2.73
C THR A 139 10.74 8.98 2.10
N ARG A 140 11.58 10.00 2.26
CA ARG A 140 11.36 11.31 1.66
C ARG A 140 11.32 11.25 0.13
N THR A 141 12.22 10.48 -0.47
CA THR A 141 12.33 10.33 -1.92
C THR A 141 11.10 9.67 -2.51
N VAL A 142 10.66 8.54 -1.95
CA VAL A 142 9.44 7.86 -2.40
C VAL A 142 8.20 8.73 -2.15
N ALA A 143 8.13 9.41 -1.01
CA ALA A 143 7.01 10.31 -0.68
C ALA A 143 6.89 11.51 -1.61
N THR A 144 7.99 11.99 -2.21
CA THR A 144 7.96 13.17 -3.09
C THR A 144 7.89 12.79 -4.56
N ALA A 145 8.59 11.75 -4.98
CA ALA A 145 8.66 11.34 -6.39
C ALA A 145 7.51 10.42 -6.82
N TRP A 146 6.98 9.58 -5.91
CA TRP A 146 5.99 8.56 -6.25
C TRP A 146 4.58 8.90 -5.72
N SER A 147 4.48 9.28 -4.44
CA SER A 147 3.18 9.44 -3.77
C SER A 147 2.23 10.45 -4.41
N PRO A 148 2.65 11.65 -4.87
CA PRO A 148 1.72 12.62 -5.46
C PRO A 148 1.08 12.10 -6.75
N LEU A 149 1.88 11.47 -7.61
CA LEU A 149 1.45 11.01 -8.93
C LEU A 149 0.57 9.77 -8.83
N VAL A 150 0.97 8.78 -8.04
CA VAL A 150 0.12 7.59 -7.82
C VAL A 150 -1.10 7.95 -6.98
N GLY A 151 -0.97 8.86 -6.00
CA GLY A 151 -2.09 9.32 -5.19
C GLY A 151 -3.16 10.04 -5.98
N ALA A 152 -2.78 10.85 -6.99
CA ALA A 152 -3.72 11.51 -7.89
C ALA A 152 -4.61 10.52 -8.67
N LEU A 153 -4.14 9.28 -8.88
CA LEU A 153 -4.91 8.21 -9.51
C LEU A 153 -5.66 7.35 -8.49
N LEU A 154 -4.94 6.93 -7.44
CA LEU A 154 -5.40 5.93 -6.50
C LEU A 154 -6.52 6.46 -5.58
N VAL A 155 -6.47 7.74 -5.19
CA VAL A 155 -7.49 8.33 -4.31
C VAL A 155 -8.84 8.47 -5.01
N PRO A 156 -8.93 9.00 -6.25
CA PRO A 156 -10.18 9.01 -7.00
C PRO A 156 -10.68 7.59 -7.34
N LEU A 157 -9.79 6.68 -7.75
CA LEU A 157 -10.16 5.29 -8.03
C LEU A 157 -10.75 4.61 -6.79
N GLY A 158 -10.12 4.81 -5.63
CA GLY A 158 -10.63 4.35 -4.35
C GLY A 158 -12.03 4.92 -4.06
N ALA A 159 -12.21 6.23 -4.27
CA ALA A 159 -13.51 6.88 -4.09
C ALA A 159 -14.61 6.25 -4.94
N VAL A 160 -14.34 6.06 -6.24
CA VAL A 160 -15.29 5.47 -7.20
C VAL A 160 -15.59 4.02 -6.83
N ALA A 161 -14.58 3.22 -6.50
CA ALA A 161 -14.75 1.83 -6.11
C ALA A 161 -15.59 1.69 -4.81
N GLY A 162 -15.29 2.51 -3.80
CA GLY A 162 -16.03 2.55 -2.55
C GLY A 162 -17.48 2.96 -2.74
N TRP A 163 -17.72 4.01 -3.54
CA TRP A 163 -19.06 4.46 -3.91
C TRP A 163 -19.85 3.37 -4.65
N ALA A 164 -19.25 2.78 -5.68
CA ALA A 164 -19.89 1.77 -6.52
C ALA A 164 -20.24 0.51 -5.73
N SER A 165 -19.35 0.08 -4.81
CA SER A 165 -19.60 -1.06 -3.94
C SER A 165 -20.81 -0.83 -3.03
N GLN A 166 -20.91 0.34 -2.40
CA GLN A 166 -22.04 0.68 -1.54
C GLN A 166 -23.34 0.89 -2.32
N ARG A 167 -23.27 1.51 -3.51
CA ARG A 167 -24.42 1.63 -4.40
C ARG A 167 -24.96 0.27 -4.82
N ARG A 168 -24.09 -0.68 -5.17
CA ARG A 168 -24.49 -2.06 -5.47
C ARG A 168 -25.16 -2.72 -4.27
N ARG A 169 -24.59 -2.60 -3.07
CA ARG A 169 -25.21 -3.17 -1.84
C ARG A 169 -26.61 -2.62 -1.58
N LEU A 170 -26.83 -1.32 -1.80
CA LEU A 170 -28.15 -0.71 -1.68
C LEU A 170 -29.13 -1.24 -2.72
N LEU A 171 -28.68 -1.37 -3.98
CA LEU A 171 -29.51 -1.92 -5.06
C LEU A 171 -29.80 -3.42 -4.92
N SER A 172 -28.90 -4.17 -4.26
CA SER A 172 -29.07 -5.60 -3.96
C SER A 172 -29.84 -5.85 -2.66
N GLY A 173 -30.25 -4.78 -1.96
CA GLY A 173 -31.01 -4.80 -0.71
C GLY A 173 -32.52 -4.71 -0.92
N HIS A 174 -32.99 -4.99 -2.14
CA HIS A 174 -34.29 -5.59 -2.46
C HIS A 174 -34.01 -6.92 -3.15
#